data_AF-A0A496W2X3-F1
#
_entry.id   AF-A0A496W2X3-F1
#
_cell.length_a   1.000
_cell.length_b   1.000
_cell.length_c   1.000
_cell.angle_alpha   90.00
_cell.angle_beta   90.00
_cell.angle_gamma   90.00
#
_symmetry.space_group_name_H-M   'P 1'
#
loop_
_entity.id
_entity.type
_entity.pdbx_description
1 polymer ?
#
loop_
_entity_poly.entity_id
_entity_poly.type
_entity_poly.pdbx_seq_one_letter_code
_entity_poly.pdbx_strand_id
1 'polypeptide(L)'
;MATQSPPQQQPLKNALDVFIQTASMEEGLQVLQRYPQLLSDQADLLFSSIIHAARQEGHEGTAQALDERRDFIRSVREETEGTSSCDL
;
A
#
# COMPACT_ATOMS: atom_id res chain seq x y z
N MET A 1 -16.25 21.57 10.04
CA MET A 1 -15.10 20.88 10.65
C MET A 1 -14.25 20.38 9.50
N ALA A 2 -13.18 21.10 9.13
CA ALA A 2 -12.37 20.75 7.98
C ALA A 2 -11.16 19.94 8.46
N THR A 3 -11.26 18.62 8.46
CA THR A 3 -10.08 17.74 8.52
C THR A 3 -9.40 17.80 7.17
N GLN A 4 -8.71 18.91 6.89
CA GLN A 4 -7.76 18.98 5.79
C GLN A 4 -6.57 18.13 6.19
N SER A 5 -6.54 16.88 5.72
CA SER A 5 -5.34 16.06 5.77
C SER A 5 -4.18 16.86 5.15
N PRO A 6 -3.00 16.92 5.78
CA PRO A 6 -1.86 17.65 5.26
C PRO A 6 -1.60 17.29 3.78
N PRO A 7 -1.16 18.26 2.94
CA PRO A 7 -1.03 18.09 1.49
C PRO A 7 -0.08 16.96 1.06
N GLN A 8 0.73 16.44 1.99
CA GLN A 8 1.62 15.30 1.78
C GLN A 8 0.91 13.93 1.87
N GLN A 9 -0.27 13.83 2.51
CA GLN A 9 -1.03 12.58 2.63
C GLN A 9 -2.01 12.35 1.47
N GLN A 10 -2.42 13.43 0.79
CA GLN A 10 -3.28 13.37 -0.40
C GLN A 10 -2.68 12.55 -1.55
N PRO A 11 -1.40 12.72 -1.93
CA PRO A 11 -0.81 11.89 -2.98
C PRO A 11 -0.75 10.41 -2.57
N LEU A 12 -0.52 10.11 -1.30
CA LEU A 12 -0.42 8.73 -0.80
C LEU A 12 -1.77 8.02 -0.86
N LYS A 13 -2.83 8.69 -0.43
CA LYS A 13 -4.19 8.15 -0.53
C LYS A 13 -4.61 7.92 -2.00
N ASN A 14 -4.25 8.82 -2.91
CA ASN A 14 -4.54 8.66 -4.33
C ASN A 14 -3.76 7.47 -4.93
N ALA A 15 -2.46 7.35 -4.62
CA ALA A 15 -1.66 6.21 -5.04
C ALA A 15 -2.24 4.87 -4.54
N LEU A 16 -2.72 4.86 -3.30
CA LEU A 16 -3.36 3.70 -2.69
C LEU A 16 -4.66 3.32 -3.40
N ASP A 17 -5.50 4.30 -3.70
CA ASP A 17 -6.75 4.11 -4.44
C ASP A 17 -6.49 3.51 -5.83
N VAL A 18 -5.51 4.06 -6.56
CA VAL A 18 -5.08 3.52 -7.86
C VAL A 18 -4.55 2.09 -7.72
N PHE A 19 -3.78 1.82 -6.66
CA PHE A 19 -3.23 0.49 -6.42
C PHE A 19 -4.32 -0.55 -6.10
N ILE A 20 -5.32 -0.20 -5.29
CA ILE A 20 -6.42 -1.12 -4.94
C ILE A 20 -7.30 -1.41 -6.17
N GLN A 21 -7.37 -0.49 -7.14
CA GLN A 21 -8.11 -0.66 -8.39
C GLN A 21 -7.41 -1.52 -9.44
N THR A 22 -6.14 -1.91 -9.24
CA THR A 22 -5.45 -2.75 -10.23
C THR A 22 -6.11 -4.13 -10.35
N ALA A 23 -6.24 -4.63 -11.58
CA ALA A 23 -6.87 -5.93 -11.82
C ALA A 23 -5.87 -7.09 -11.67
N SER A 24 -4.57 -6.80 -11.84
CA SER A 24 -3.50 -7.79 -11.80
C SER A 24 -2.31 -7.36 -10.96
N MET A 25 -1.51 -8.35 -10.55
CA MET A 25 -0.25 -8.14 -9.81
C MET A 25 0.76 -7.31 -10.62
N GLU A 26 0.82 -7.54 -11.94
CA GLU A 26 1.69 -6.80 -12.87
C GLU A 26 1.34 -5.31 -12.92
N GLU A 27 0.05 -4.96 -13.00
CA GLU A 27 -0.41 -3.57 -12.90
C GLU A 27 -0.07 -2.99 -11.51
N GLY A 28 -0.20 -3.81 -10.46
CA GLY A 28 0.25 -3.47 -9.11
C GLY A 28 1.73 -3.04 -9.08
N LEU A 29 2.63 -3.81 -9.69
CA LEU A 29 4.05 -3.46 -9.80
C LEU A 29 4.28 -2.14 -10.52
N GLN A 30 3.56 -1.90 -11.62
CA GLN A 30 3.69 -0.64 -12.37
C GLN A 30 3.26 0.57 -11.52
N VAL A 31 2.20 0.41 -10.73
CA VAL A 31 1.74 1.43 -9.78
C VAL A 31 2.78 1.64 -8.67
N LEU A 32 3.36 0.59 -8.10
CA LEU A 32 4.40 0.70 -7.08
C LEU A 32 5.66 1.40 -7.61
N GLN A 33 6.08 1.12 -8.84
CA GLN A 33 7.19 1.83 -9.50
C GLN A 33 6.87 3.30 -9.75
N ARG A 34 5.62 3.64 -10.10
CA ARG A 34 5.18 5.02 -10.30
C ARG A 34 5.00 5.79 -8.99
N TYR A 35 4.68 5.09 -7.90
CA TYR A 35 4.43 5.67 -6.58
C TYR A 35 5.28 4.97 -5.51
N PRO A 36 6.60 5.26 -5.44
CA PRO A 36 7.50 4.62 -4.46
C PRO A 36 7.10 4.94 -3.01
N GLN A 37 6.33 5.99 -2.78
CA GLN A 37 5.71 6.29 -1.48
C GLN A 37 4.80 5.16 -0.96
N LEU A 38 4.27 4.28 -1.81
CA LEU A 38 3.52 3.08 -1.40
C LEU A 38 4.41 2.01 -0.77
N LEU A 39 5.71 2.05 -1.04
CA LEU A 39 6.71 1.19 -0.44
C LEU A 39 7.24 1.76 0.89
N SER A 40 6.65 2.85 1.40
CA SER A 40 7.04 3.45 2.68
C SER A 40 6.28 2.83 3.86
N ASP A 41 6.85 2.93 5.06
CA ASP A 41 6.15 2.50 6.29
C ASP A 41 4.86 3.31 6.54
N GLN A 42 4.76 4.53 6.01
CA GLN A 42 3.53 5.31 6.12
C GLN A 42 2.38 4.69 5.30
N ALA A 43 2.68 4.09 4.15
CA ALA A 43 1.70 3.34 3.38
C ALA A 43 1.23 2.08 4.12
N ASP A 44 2.17 1.37 4.74
CA ASP A 44 1.89 0.18 5.55
C ASP A 44 0.92 0.47 6.70
N LEU A 45 1.17 1.57 7.43
CA LEU A 45 0.28 2.03 8.51
C LEU A 45 -1.12 2.40 7.99
N LEU A 46 -1.22 3.01 6.82
CA LEU A 46 -2.51 3.32 6.19
C LEU A 46 -3.28 2.06 5.80
N PHE A 47 -2.61 1.09 5.17
CA PHE A 47 -3.22 -0.21 4.87
C PHE A 47 -3.72 -0.88 6.15
N SER A 48 -2.89 -0.95 7.19
CA SER A 48 -3.26 -1.54 8.47
C SER A 48 -4.49 -0.86 9.07
N SER A 49 -4.55 0.47 9.03
CA SER A 49 -5.71 1.23 9.52
C SER A 49 -6.99 0.93 8.73
N ILE A 50 -6.91 0.82 7.40
CA ILE A 50 -8.07 0.55 6.54
C ILE A 50 -8.54 -0.89 6.70
N ILE A 51 -7.63 -1.85 6.77
CA ILE A 51 -7.93 -3.27 7.03
C ILE A 51 -8.62 -3.40 8.38
N HIS A 52 -8.10 -2.74 9.43
CA HIS A 52 -8.70 -2.77 10.76
C HIS A 52 -10.11 -2.16 10.76
N ALA A 53 -10.33 -1.04 10.07
CA ALA A 53 -11.65 -0.45 9.91
C ALA A 53 -12.62 -1.41 9.20
N ALA A 54 -12.21 -1.96 8.05
CA ALA A 54 -13.01 -2.92 7.28
C ALA A 54 -13.41 -4.15 8.10
N ARG A 55 -12.51 -4.68 8.93
CA ARG A 55 -12.82 -5.80 9.85
C ARG A 55 -13.86 -5.39 10.90
N GLN A 56 -13.72 -4.23 11.52
CA GLN A 56 -14.68 -3.74 12.51
C GLN A 56 -16.07 -3.48 11.92
N GLU A 57 -16.12 -3.08 10.66
CA GLU A 57 -17.37 -2.85 9.92
C GLU A 57 -18.00 -4.14 9.36
N GLY A 58 -17.34 -5.30 9.52
CA GLY A 58 -17.80 -6.60 9.03
C GLY A 58 -17.51 -6.87 7.55
N HIS A 59 -16.69 -6.03 6.90
CA HIS A 59 -16.24 -6.20 5.53
C HIS A 59 -15.03 -7.14 5.44
N GLU A 60 -15.18 -8.39 5.90
CA GLU A 60 -14.07 -9.36 5.98
C GLU A 60 -13.42 -9.63 4.61
N GLY A 61 -14.21 -9.75 3.54
CA GLY A 61 -13.67 -9.96 2.19
C GLY A 61 -12.81 -8.78 1.70
N THR A 62 -13.22 -7.54 2.01
CA THR A 62 -12.43 -6.34 1.69
C THR A 62 -11.16 -6.30 2.53
N ALA A 63 -11.26 -6.61 3.82
CA ALA A 63 -10.11 -6.67 4.70
C ALA A 63 -9.08 -7.69 4.24
N GLN A 64 -9.52 -8.88 3.80
CA GLN A 64 -8.65 -9.92 3.28
C GLN A 64 -7.95 -9.48 1.98
N ALA A 65 -8.72 -8.97 1.00
CA ALA A 65 -8.14 -8.51 -0.26
C ALA A 65 -7.10 -7.38 -0.08
N LEU A 66 -7.32 -6.50 0.89
CA LEU A 66 -6.36 -5.45 1.25
C LEU A 66 -5.13 -6.00 1.97
N ASP A 67 -5.28 -7.05 2.78
CA ASP A 67 -4.19 -7.75 3.46
C ASP A 67 -3.26 -8.44 2.44
N GLU A 68 -3.83 -9.15 1.46
CA GLU A 68 -3.08 -9.77 0.36
C GLU A 68 -2.28 -8.73 -0.45
N ARG A 69 -2.91 -7.59 -0.72
CA ARG A 69 -2.27 -6.46 -1.38
C ARG A 69 -1.12 -5.85 -0.57
N ARG A 70 -1.27 -5.75 0.74
CA ARG A 70 -0.23 -5.25 1.65
C ARG A 70 0.96 -6.22 1.70
N ASP A 71 0.70 -7.52 1.77
CA ASP A 71 1.74 -8.56 1.76
C ASP A 71 2.56 -8.53 0.46
N PHE A 72 1.88 -8.30 -0.67
CA PHE A 72 2.54 -8.10 -1.95
C PHE A 72 3.49 -6.90 -1.96
N ILE A 73 3.05 -5.75 -1.44
CA ILE A 73 3.91 -4.55 -1.33
C ILE A 73 5.14 -4.86 -0.47
N ARG A 74 4.96 -5.60 0.62
CA ARG A 74 6.06 -5.99 1.51
C ARG A 74 7.08 -6.87 0.80
N SER A 75 6.61 -7.88 0.07
CA SER A 75 7.47 -8.74 -0.75
C SER A 75 8.31 -7.92 -1.73
N VAL A 76 7.68 -6.97 -2.44
CA VAL A 76 8.38 -6.09 -3.39
C VAL A 76 9.41 -5.20 -2.68
N ARG A 77 9.09 -4.67 -1.49
CA ARG A 77 10.06 -3.90 -0.68
C ARG A 77 11.29 -4.76 -0.36
N GLU A 78 11.07 -5.96 0.14
CA GLU A 78 12.13 -6.89 0.50
C GLU A 78 13.01 -7.25 -0.71
N GLU A 79 12.42 -7.41 -1.90
CA GLU A 79 13.17 -7.62 -3.14
C GLU A 79 14.02 -6.40 -3.54
N THR A 80 13.49 -5.18 -3.35
CA THR A 80 14.21 -3.93 -3.65
C THR A 80 15.31 -3.62 -2.64
N GLU A 81 15.14 -3.99 -1.37
CA GLU A 81 16.16 -3.79 -0.32
C GLU A 81 17.19 -4.94 -0.31
N GLY A 82 16.77 -6.16 -0.68
CA GLY A 82 17.62 -7.34 -0.79
C GLY A 82 18.62 -7.31 -1.95
N THR A 83 18.46 -6.40 -2.92
CA THR A 83 19.46 -6.13 -3.97
C THR A 83 20.55 -5.14 -3.53
N SER A 84 20.52 -4.66 -2.29
CA SER A 84 21.61 -3.90 -1.68
C SER A 84 22.42 -4.72 -0.66
N SER A 85 22.54 -6.03 -0.88
CA SER A 85 23.60 -6.85 -0.27
C SER A 85 24.48 -7.46 -1.36
N CYS A 86 25.10 -6.60 -2.17
CA CYS A 86 26.32 -6.92 -2.88
C CYS A 86 27.49 -6.20 -2.20
N ASP A 87 28.50 -6.99 -1.86
CA ASP A 87 29.92 -6.62 -1.83
C ASP A 87 30.45 -5.87 -0.58
N LEU A 88 31.01 -6.64 0.36
CA LEU A 88 32.45 -6.56 0.69
C LEU A 88 32.93 -7.86 1.37
#